data_AF-A0A542AKM9-F1
#
_entry.id   AF-A0A542AKM9-F1
#
_cell.length_a   1.000
_cell.length_b   1.000
_cell.length_c   1.000
_cell.angle_alpha   90.00
_cell.angle_beta   90.00
_cell.angle_gamma   90.00
#
_symmetry.space_group_name_H-M   'P 1'
#
loop_
_entity.id
_entity.type
_entity.pdbx_description
1 polymer ?
#
loop_
_entity_poly.entity_id
_entity_poly.type
_entity_poly.pdbx_seq_one_letter_code
_entity_poly.pdbx_strand_id
1 'polypeptide(L)'
;MSRQRTMDAILASEYVSIGELVRITGCRYSTLKFYTEENMLPFEQAEQNLTRRYRREETVKRIHWIKKLKEDGLSIPQIKTVLQTAPKEKSDPD
;
A
#
# COMPACT_ATOMS: atom_id res chain seq x y z
N MET A 1 8.72 -21.67 -6.52
CA MET A 1 8.76 -20.48 -5.64
C MET A 1 9.69 -19.47 -6.25
N SER A 2 9.18 -18.28 -6.60
CA SER A 2 10.03 -17.23 -7.18
C SER A 2 11.05 -16.78 -6.13
N ARG A 3 12.31 -16.63 -6.53
CA ARG A 3 13.41 -16.25 -5.65
C ARG A 3 13.07 -14.90 -5.00
N GLN A 4 13.22 -14.78 -3.69
CA GLN A 4 12.95 -13.53 -2.99
C GLN A 4 13.85 -12.42 -3.58
N ARG A 5 13.25 -11.32 -4.06
CA ARG A 5 14.00 -10.21 -4.65
C ARG A 5 14.91 -9.55 -3.60
N THR A 6 16.08 -9.07 -4.05
CA THR A 6 16.97 -8.24 -3.22
C THR A 6 16.29 -6.92 -2.87
N MET A 7 16.78 -6.24 -1.83
CA MET A 7 16.19 -4.95 -1.45
C MET A 7 16.31 -3.90 -2.56
N ASP A 8 17.47 -3.85 -3.19
CA ASP A 8 17.74 -2.95 -4.30
C ASP A 8 16.76 -3.16 -5.48
N ALA A 9 16.55 -4.42 -5.89
CA ALA A 9 15.59 -4.75 -6.94
C ALA A 9 14.13 -4.42 -6.57
N ILE A 10 13.78 -4.49 -5.27
CA ILE A 10 12.45 -4.09 -4.80
C ILE A 10 12.30 -2.58 -4.88
N LEU A 11 13.32 -1.82 -4.48
CA LEU A 11 13.31 -0.35 -4.52
C LEU A 11 13.37 0.20 -5.95
N ALA A 12 14.02 -0.50 -6.88
CA ALA A 12 14.03 -0.16 -8.30
C ALA A 12 12.70 -0.52 -9.02
N SER A 13 11.86 -1.36 -8.41
CA SER A 13 10.61 -1.81 -9.00
C SER A 13 9.48 -0.79 -8.79
N GLU A 14 8.72 -0.51 -9.84
CA GLU A 14 7.50 0.30 -9.73
C GLU A 14 6.41 -0.44 -8.95
N TYR A 15 6.19 -1.72 -9.26
CA TYR A 15 5.20 -2.56 -8.61
C TYR A 15 5.81 -3.56 -7.65
N VAL A 16 5.19 -3.68 -6.47
CA VAL A 16 5.63 -4.58 -5.40
C VAL A 16 4.45 -5.41 -4.88
N SER A 17 4.76 -6.55 -4.30
CA SER A 17 3.80 -7.39 -3.58
C SER A 17 3.65 -6.92 -2.12
N ILE A 18 2.60 -7.39 -1.44
CA ILE A 18 2.40 -7.11 -0.02
C ILE A 18 3.58 -7.56 0.85
N GLY A 19 4.22 -8.69 0.53
CA GLY A 19 5.38 -9.19 1.26
C GLY A 19 6.62 -8.30 1.10
N GLU A 20 6.73 -7.62 -0.04
CA GLU A 20 7.82 -6.66 -0.28
C GLU A 20 7.53 -5.34 0.43
N LEU A 21 6.28 -4.88 0.43
CA LEU A 21 5.87 -3.72 1.23
C LEU A 21 6.18 -3.89 2.72
N VAL A 22 5.99 -5.09 3.27
CA VAL A 22 6.39 -5.39 4.66
C VAL A 22 7.86 -5.10 4.88
N ARG A 23 8.72 -5.55 3.96
CA ARG A 23 10.17 -5.35 4.09
C ARG A 23 10.58 -3.89 3.88
N ILE A 24 9.89 -3.14 3.02
CA ILE A 24 10.19 -1.72 2.75
C ILE A 24 9.72 -0.83 3.91
N THR A 25 8.49 -1.04 4.40
CA THR A 25 7.82 -0.14 5.35
C THR A 25 8.01 -0.53 6.81
N GLY A 26 8.54 -1.73 7.07
CA GLY A 26 8.61 -2.34 8.40
C GLY A 26 7.24 -2.63 9.02
N CYS A 27 6.14 -2.47 8.28
CA CYS A 27 4.81 -2.79 8.77
C CYS A 27 4.61 -4.29 8.89
N ARG A 28 3.81 -4.72 9.87
CA ARG A 28 3.38 -6.12 9.96
C ARG A 28 2.53 -6.49 8.75
N TYR A 29 2.73 -7.72 8.25
CA TYR A 29 1.96 -8.25 7.13
C TYR A 29 0.45 -8.17 7.35
N SER A 30 -0.01 -8.55 8.55
CA SER A 30 -1.44 -8.50 8.91
C SER A 30 -2.01 -7.09 8.86
N THR A 31 -1.24 -6.08 9.24
CA THR A 31 -1.65 -4.68 9.15
C THR A 31 -1.84 -4.24 7.70
N LEU A 32 -0.89 -4.58 6.83
CA LEU A 32 -1.02 -4.27 5.40
C LEU A 32 -2.17 -5.05 4.76
N LYS A 33 -2.36 -6.32 5.13
CA LYS A 33 -3.47 -7.16 4.64
C LYS A 33 -4.82 -6.53 5.02
N PHE A 34 -4.95 -6.12 6.28
CA PHE A 34 -6.13 -5.44 6.80
C PHE A 34 -6.39 -4.13 6.04
N TYR A 35 -5.38 -3.28 5.83
CA TYR A 35 -5.56 -2.04 5.06
C TYR A 35 -5.97 -2.30 3.61
N THR A 36 -5.47 -3.36 2.99
CA THR A 36 -5.91 -3.76 1.64
C THR A 36 -7.37 -4.25 1.65
N GLU A 37 -7.76 -5.09 2.61
CA GLU A 37 -9.13 -5.60 2.75
C GLU A 37 -10.14 -4.47 3.03
N GLU A 38 -9.72 -3.45 3.78
CA GLU A 38 -10.49 -2.23 4.03
C GLU A 38 -10.50 -1.24 2.85
N ASN A 39 -9.91 -1.60 1.71
CA ASN A 39 -9.74 -0.75 0.53
C ASN A 39 -9.02 0.58 0.83
N MET A 40 -8.12 0.58 1.82
CA MET A 40 -7.33 1.74 2.20
C MET A 40 -6.05 1.88 1.39
N LEU A 41 -5.54 0.80 0.80
CA LEU A 41 -4.36 0.79 -0.06
C LEU A 41 -4.77 0.51 -1.52
N PRO A 42 -4.37 1.37 -2.49
CA PRO A 42 -4.62 1.10 -3.90
C PRO A 42 -3.78 -0.09 -4.37
N PHE A 43 -4.39 -0.98 -5.14
CA PHE A 43 -3.70 -2.10 -5.76
C PHE A 43 -4.29 -2.42 -7.14
N GLU A 44 -3.45 -3.00 -7.97
CA GLU A 44 -3.82 -3.55 -9.27
C GLU A 44 -3.86 -5.08 -9.17
N GLN A 45 -4.89 -5.67 -9.75
CA GLN A 45 -5.08 -7.11 -9.78
C GLN A 45 -5.78 -7.48 -11.08
N ALA A 46 -5.06 -8.16 -11.98
CA ALA A 46 -5.60 -8.55 -13.27
C ALA A 46 -6.75 -9.57 -13.16
N GLU A 47 -6.67 -10.50 -12.21
CA GLU A 47 -7.72 -11.50 -11.96
C GLU A 47 -7.83 -11.84 -10.47
N GLN A 48 -8.99 -12.31 -10.02
CA GLN A 48 -9.31 -12.56 -8.59
C GLN A 48 -8.33 -13.51 -7.89
N ASN A 49 -7.72 -14.45 -8.61
CA ASN A 49 -6.78 -15.44 -8.06
C ASN A 49 -5.30 -15.03 -8.21
N LEU A 50 -5.02 -13.89 -8.85
CA LEU A 50 -3.67 -13.41 -9.06
C LEU A 50 -3.17 -12.55 -7.89
N THR A 51 -1.85 -12.42 -7.80
CA THR A 51 -1.21 -11.63 -6.75
C THR A 51 -1.49 -10.14 -6.95
N ARG A 52 -2.04 -9.49 -5.94
CA ARG A 52 -2.20 -8.02 -5.89
C ARG A 52 -0.84 -7.33 -6.02
N ARG A 53 -0.78 -6.32 -6.87
CA ARG A 53 0.39 -5.48 -7.11
C ARG A 53 0.12 -4.06 -6.63
N TYR A 54 1.09 -3.49 -5.95
CA TYR A 54 0.99 -2.17 -5.35
C TYR A 54 2.03 -1.26 -5.98
N ARG A 55 1.64 -0.05 -6.38
CA ARG A 55 2.62 0.99 -6.76
C ARG A 55 3.46 1.33 -5.55
N ARG A 56 4.76 1.03 -5.62
CA ARG A 56 5.68 1.10 -4.48
C ARG A 56 5.65 2.48 -3.82
N GLU A 57 5.92 3.53 -4.58
CA GLU A 57 6.07 4.87 -4.01
C GLU A 57 4.77 5.40 -3.42
N GLU A 58 3.67 5.29 -4.18
CA GLU A 58 2.36 5.75 -3.75
C GLU A 58 1.88 4.99 -2.51
N THR A 59 2.01 3.67 -2.51
CA THR A 59 1.55 2.82 -1.41
C THR A 59 2.40 3.04 -0.16
N VAL A 60 3.72 3.19 -0.29
CA VAL A 60 4.61 3.49 0.85
C VAL A 60 4.28 4.85 1.45
N LYS A 61 4.09 5.89 0.63
CA LYS A 61 3.66 7.23 1.11
C LYS A 61 2.33 7.13 1.85
N ARG A 62 1.37 6.39 1.31
CA ARG A 62 0.05 6.19 1.93
C ARG A 62 0.12 5.42 3.25
N ILE A 63 0.94 4.38 3.35
CA ILE A 63 1.17 3.64 4.59
C ILE A 63 1.77 4.56 5.67
N HIS A 64 2.76 5.39 5.33
CA HIS A 64 3.32 6.36 6.26
C HIS A 64 2.30 7.41 6.70
N TRP A 65 1.43 7.84 5.78
CA TRP A 65 0.36 8.77 6.12
C TRP A 65 -0.67 8.15 7.07
N ILE A 66 -1.11 6.90 6.81
CA ILE A 66 -2.00 6.16 7.71
C ILE A 66 -1.38 5.99 9.10
N LYS A 67 -0.07 5.71 9.18
CA LYS A 67 0.66 5.63 10.45
C LYS A 67 0.58 6.95 11.22
N LYS A 68 0.88 8.08 10.57
CA LYS A 68 0.78 9.40 11.19
C LYS A 68 -0.63 9.69 11.71
N LEU A 69 -1.66 9.47 10.89
CA LEU A 69 -3.04 9.68 11.33
C LEU A 69 -3.43 8.79 12.53
N LYS A 70 -2.89 7.58 12.61
CA LYS A 70 -3.09 6.68 13.74
C LYS A 70 -2.34 7.16 14.99
N GLU A 71 -1.15 7.71 14.83
CA GLU A 71 -0.38 8.37 15.91
C GLU A 71 -1.09 9.63 16.42
N ASP A 72 -1.74 10.37 15.53
CA ASP A 72 -2.59 11.53 15.85
C ASP A 72 -3.91 11.13 16.57
N GLY A 73 -4.14 9.84 16.81
CA GLY A 73 -5.28 9.32 17.56
C GLY A 73 -6.54 9.07 16.73
N LEU A 74 -6.47 9.18 15.40
CA LEU A 74 -7.63 8.88 14.55
C LEU A 74 -7.93 7.38 14.54
N SER A 75 -9.21 7.05 14.63
CA SER A 75 -9.70 5.69 14.45
C SER A 75 -9.64 5.26 12.98
N ILE A 76 -9.59 3.94 12.72
CA ILE A 76 -9.57 3.40 11.35
C ILE A 76 -10.73 3.92 10.48
N PRO A 77 -11.99 4.02 10.96
CA PRO A 77 -13.08 4.60 10.17
C PRO A 77 -12.83 6.06 9.77
N GLN A 78 -12.32 6.89 10.69
CA GLN A 78 -11.98 8.28 10.40
C GLN A 78 -10.85 8.39 9.39
N ILE A 79 -9.81 7.57 9.54
CA ILE A 79 -8.71 7.48 8.57
C ILE A 79 -9.27 7.12 7.20
N LYS A 80 -10.18 6.15 7.11
CA LYS A 80 -10.82 5.75 5.85
C LYS A 80 -11.55 6.92 5.19
N THR A 81 -12.29 7.72 5.96
CA THR A 81 -12.93 8.94 5.45
C THR A 81 -11.89 9.93 4.92
N VAL A 82 -10.83 10.22 5.68
CA VAL A 82 -9.74 11.12 5.25
C VAL A 82 -9.08 10.62 3.95
N LEU A 83 -8.85 9.32 3.86
CA LEU A 83 -8.28 8.65 2.69
C LEU A 83 -9.17 8.68 1.44
N GLN A 84 -10.50 8.78 1.62
CA GLN A 84 -11.49 8.90 0.54
C GLN A 84 -11.69 10.36 0.11
N THR A 85 -11.58 11.30 1.05
CA THR A 85 -11.74 12.74 0.80
C THR A 85 -10.47 13.37 0.23
N ALA A 86 -9.29 12.80 0.50
CA ALA A 86 -8.07 13.29 -0.13
C ALA A 86 -8.20 13.17 -1.66
N PRO A 87 -7.97 14.28 -2.39
CA PRO A 87 -8.05 14.25 -3.84
C PRO A 87 -7.08 13.19 -4.36
N LYS A 88 -7.59 12.31 -5.23
CA LYS A 88 -6.76 11.45 -6.06
C LYS A 88 -5.96 12.37 -6.97
N GLU A 89 -4.82 12.84 -6.51
CA GLU A 89 -3.92 13.64 -7.31
C GLU A 89 -3.38 12.75 -8.44
N LYS A 90 -3.97 12.96 -9.63
CA LYS A 90 -3.56 12.51 -10.96
C LYS A 90 -3.67 11.01 -11.27
N SER A 91 -4.87 10.62 -11.68
CA SER A 91 -4.98 9.96 -12.98
C SER A 91 -4.61 11.00 -14.05
N ASP A 92 -3.34 11.01 -14.48
CA ASP A 92 -2.97 11.62 -15.76
C ASP A 92 -3.49 10.68 -16.86
N PRO A 93 -4.45 11.11 -17.71
CA PRO A 93 -4.67 10.48 -18.99
C PRO A 93 -3.72 11.15 -19.99
N ASP A 94 -2.80 10.39 -20.56
CA ASP A 94 -2.22 10.69 -21.87
C ASP A 94 -2.25 9.39 -22.70
#